data_AF-S3ZAM9-F1
#
_entry.id   AF-S3ZAM9-F1
#
_cell.length_a   1.000
_cell.length_b   1.000
_cell.length_c   1.000
_cell.angle_alpha   90.00
_cell.angle_beta   90.00
_cell.angle_gamma   90.00
#
_symmetry.space_group_name_H-M   'P 1'
#
loop_
_entity.id
_entity.type
_entity.pdbx_description
1 polymer ?
#
loop_
_entity_poly.entity_id
_entity_poly.type
_entity_poly.pdbx_seq_one_letter_code
_entity_poly.pdbx_strand_id
1 'polypeptide(L)' 'MTQLPNDQRIEFIDLLGSMAAEEADPSRREFLEGFPQGFGLVEEDF' A
#
# COMPACT_ATOMS: atom_id res chain seq x y z
N MET A 1 0.50 -10.76 -16.49
CA MET A 1 0.32 -10.35 -15.08
C MET A 1 -1.11 -9.91 -14.92
N THR A 2 -1.86 -10.54 -14.01
CA THR A 2 -3.20 -10.08 -13.66
C THR A 2 -3.05 -8.91 -12.70
N GLN A 3 -3.32 -7.70 -13.17
CA GLN A 3 -3.40 -6.52 -12.29
C GLN A 3 -4.69 -6.63 -11.46
N LEU A 4 -4.63 -6.16 -10.21
CA LEU A 4 -5.83 -6.04 -9.40
C LEU A 4 -6.81 -5.09 -10.10
N PRO A 5 -8.12 -5.41 -10.13
CA PRO A 5 -9.14 -4.45 -10.51
C PRO A 5 -9.00 -3.16 -9.68
N ASN A 6 -9.34 -2.01 -10.26
CA ASN A 6 -9.09 -0.71 -9.62
C ASN A 6 -9.70 -0.62 -8.22
N ASP A 7 -10.92 -1.11 -8.02
CA ASP A 7 -11.59 -1.08 -6.72
C ASP A 7 -10.87 -1.94 -5.67
N GLN A 8 -10.37 -3.13 -6.06
CA GLN A 8 -9.58 -3.99 -5.17
C GLN A 8 -8.21 -3.38 -4.85
N ARG A 9 -7.60 -2.70 -5.82
CA ARG A 9 -6.35 -1.99 -5.64
C ARG A 9 -6.51 -0.85 -4.62
N ILE A 10 -7.58 -0.07 -4.74
CA ILE A 10 -7.90 1.03 -3.83
C ILE A 10 -8.17 0.48 -2.42
N GLU A 11 -9.04 -0.53 -2.29
CA GLU A 11 -9.33 -1.17 -1.01
C GLU A 11 -8.05 -1.72 -0.35
N PHE A 12 -7.14 -2.29 -1.13
CA PHE A 12 -5.88 -2.80 -0.61
C PHE A 12 -4.95 -1.68 -0.13
N ILE A 13 -4.87 -0.56 -0.84
CA ILE A 13 -4.10 0.62 -0.41
C ILE A 13 -4.66 1.18 0.91
N ASP A 14 -5.98 1.31 1.03
CA ASP A 14 -6.64 1.78 2.25
C ASP A 14 -6.39 0.84 3.44
N LEU A 15 -6.43 -0.48 3.20
CA LEU A 15 -6.11 -1.48 4.21
C LEU A 15 -4.66 -1.36 4.70
N LEU A 16 -3.69 -1.20 3.79
CA LEU A 16 -2.29 -1.02 4.14
C LEU A 16 -2.08 0.25 4.98
N GLY A 17 -2.74 1.35 4.63
CA GLY A 17 -2.71 2.58 5.42
C GLY A 17 -3.30 2.39 6.83
N SER A 18 -4.40 1.63 6.95
CA SER A 18 -5.00 1.30 8.24
C SER A 18 -4.06 0.45 9.10
N MET A 19 -3.40 -0.55 8.50
CA MET A 19 -2.41 -1.39 9.19
C MET A 19 -1.20 -0.57 9.65
N ALA A 20 -0.70 0.35 8.83
CA ALA A 20 0.42 1.23 9.20
C ALA A 20 0.06 2.13 10.40
N ALA A 21 -1.16 2.67 10.42
CA ALA A 21 -1.63 3.52 11.52
C ALA A 21 -1.70 2.78 12.86
N GLU A 22 -1.99 1.47 12.86
CA GLU A 22 -2.05 0.63 14.06
C GLU A 22 -0.69 -0.01 14.43
N GLU A 23 0.27 -0.09 13.50
CA GLU A 23 1.55 -0.75 13.75
C GLU A 23 2.42 0.06 14.73
N ALA A 24 2.87 -0.60 15.79
CA ALA A 24 3.67 0.00 16.86
C ALA A 24 5.17 -0.03 16.54
N ASP A 25 5.64 -1.01 15.75
CA ASP A 25 7.03 -1.10 15.33
C ASP A 25 7.32 -0.11 14.18
N PRO A 26 8.27 0.83 14.38
CA PRO A 26 8.56 1.85 13.37
C PRO A 26 9.06 1.29 12.03
N SER A 27 9.84 0.20 12.05
CA SER A 27 10.40 -0.40 10.84
C SER A 27 9.30 -1.07 10.00
N ARG A 28 8.35 -1.73 10.68
CA ARG A 28 7.21 -2.38 10.02
C ARG A 28 6.22 -1.36 9.48
N ARG A 29 6.01 -0.25 10.21
CA ARG A 29 5.20 0.87 9.73
C ARG A 29 5.79 1.48 8.45
N GLU A 30 7.08 1.81 8.46
CA GLU A 30 7.77 2.36 7.29
C GLU A 30 7.67 1.42 6.07
N PHE A 31 7.80 0.11 6.30
CA PHE A 31 7.57 -0.87 5.25
C PHE A 31 6.15 -0.80 4.68
N LEU A 32 5.12 -0.76 5.52
CA LEU A 32 3.71 -0.70 5.09
C LEU A 32 3.39 0.59 4.31
N GLU A 33 3.97 1.72 4.73
CA GLU A 33 3.80 3.02 4.07
C GLU A 33 4.48 3.06 2.70
N GLY A 34 5.66 2.44 2.55
CA GLY A 34 6.41 2.39 1.29
C GLY A 34 5.97 1.28 0.33
N PHE A 35 5.26 0.25 0.82
CA PHE A 35 4.87 -0.92 0.03
C PHE A 35 4.04 -0.57 -1.22
N PRO A 36 3.01 0.31 -1.17
CA PRO A 36 2.22 0.64 -2.36
C PRO A 36 3.04 1.18 -3.53
N GLN A 37 4.06 2.01 -3.25
CA GLN A 37 4.97 2.53 -4.27
C GLN A 37 5.91 1.43 -4.79
N GLY A 38 6.59 0.71 -3.88
CA GLY A 38 7.56 -0.32 -4.25
C GLY A 38 6.96 -1.52 -5.00
N PHE A 39 5.66 -1.76 -4.82
CA PHE A 39 4.92 -2.81 -5.50
C PHE A 39 4.19 -2.32 -6.78
N GLY A 40 4.22 -1.01 -7.07
CA GLY A 40 3.55 -0.43 -8.23
C GLY A 40 2.02 -0.41 -8.14
N LEU A 41 1.48 -0.29 -6.92
CA LEU A 41 0.03 -0.15 -6.70
C LEU A 41 -0.46 1.28 -6.97
N VAL A 42 0.41 2.27 -6.77
CA VAL A 42 0.19 3.66 -7.18
C VAL A 42 0.81 3.88 -8.56
N GLU A 43 0.10 4.63 -9.40
CA GLU A 43 0.66 5.10 -10.66
C GLU A 43 1.73 6.15 -10.36
N GLU A 44 2.87 6.06 -11.03
CA GLU A 44 3.88 7.10 -10.98
C GLU A 44 3.40 8.23 -11.91
N ASP A 45 2.99 9.36 -11.33
CA ASP A 45 2.63 10.57 -12.08
C ASP A 45 3.90 11.07 -12.82
N PHE A 46 4.09 10.65 -14.08
CA PHE A 46 5.14 11.11 -14.99
C PHE A 46 4.61 12.07 -16.06
#